data_AF-A0A832U6P5-F1
#
_entry.id   AF-A0A832U6P5-F1
#
_cell.length_a   1.000
_cell.length_b   1.000
_cell.length_c   1.000
_cell.angle_alpha   90.00
_cell.angle_beta   90.00
_cell.angle_gamma   90.00
#
_symmetry.space_group_name_H-M   'P 1'
#
loop_
_entity.id
_entity.type
_entity.pdbx_description
1 polymer ?
#
loop_
_entity_poly.entity_id
_entity_poly.type
_entity_poly.pdbx_seq_one_letter_code
_entity_poly.pdbx_strand_id
1 'polypeptide(L)'
;MNKILIPDGQDVYRNIVEYSFHGIMLIDNDSAFADANPEACNILGYSKDELLNMKVEDIAPHSNFKAGRKLWQDFLDKGKQKGEYQLFRKDGKKIVVGYVAIANVSPDLHLFVINDITKNKKAEKDLRFSEERYHAIVQDQTELI
;
A
#
# COMPACT_ATOMS: atom_id res chain seq x y z
N MET A 1 23.80 1.05 30.77
CA MET A 1 22.56 1.16 29.97
C MET A 1 21.55 0.18 30.53
N ASN A 2 20.50 0.66 31.19
CA ASN A 2 19.40 -0.20 31.62
C ASN A 2 18.57 -0.58 30.39
N LYS A 3 18.66 -1.84 29.96
CA LYS A 3 17.86 -2.39 28.88
C LYS A 3 16.42 -2.51 29.40
N ILE A 4 15.49 -1.77 28.80
CA ILE A 4 14.07 -1.96 29.06
C ILE A 4 13.71 -3.36 28.55
N LEU A 5 13.22 -4.21 29.45
CA LEU A 5 12.68 -5.53 29.12
C LEU A 5 11.22 -5.36 28.74
N ILE A 6 10.80 -5.97 27.63
CA ILE A 6 9.41 -5.91 27.17
C ILE A 6 8.57 -6.78 28.11
N PRO A 7 7.64 -6.20 28.90
CA PRO A 7 6.98 -6.91 30.01
C PRO A 7 6.06 -8.04 29.55
N ASP A 8 5.48 -7.90 28.36
CA ASP A 8 4.78 -8.93 27.61
C ASP A 8 4.90 -8.60 26.11
N GLY A 9 5.59 -9.47 25.36
CA GLY A 9 5.81 -9.26 23.94
C GLY A 9 4.51 -9.20 23.15
N GLN A 10 3.52 -10.02 23.49
CA GLN A 10 2.30 -10.14 22.68
C GLN A 10 1.44 -8.88 22.72
N ASP A 11 1.25 -8.30 23.91
CA ASP A 11 0.51 -7.05 24.06
C ASP A 11 1.20 -5.89 23.36
N VAL A 12 2.53 -5.83 23.44
CA VAL A 12 3.31 -4.79 22.76
C VAL A 12 3.21 -4.94 21.24
N TYR A 13 3.36 -6.14 20.69
CA TYR A 13 3.21 -6.36 19.26
C TYR A 13 1.79 -6.07 18.77
N ARG A 14 0.76 -6.48 19.54
CA ARG A 14 -0.64 -6.15 19.24
C ARG A 14 -0.85 -4.64 19.20
N ASN A 15 -0.35 -3.90 20.19
CA ASN A 15 -0.46 -2.45 20.22
C ASN A 15 0.29 -1.78 19.06
N ILE A 16 1.45 -2.30 18.65
CA ILE A 16 2.17 -1.80 17.46
C ILE A 16 1.32 -1.94 16.21
N VAL A 17 0.63 -3.08 16.04
CA VAL A 17 -0.25 -3.30 14.88
C VAL A 17 -1.49 -2.41 14.97
N GLU A 18 -2.14 -2.37 16.13
CA GLU A 18 -3.41 -1.66 16.35
C GLU A 18 -3.27 -0.14 16.19
N TYR A 19 -2.18 0.44 16.70
CA TYR A 19 -1.94 1.89 16.70
C TYR A 19 -0.94 2.34 15.62
N SER A 20 -0.65 1.49 14.64
CA SER A 20 0.20 1.84 13.49
C SER A 20 -0.48 2.88 12.60
N PHE A 21 0.28 3.89 12.15
CA PHE A 21 -0.13 4.82 11.09
C PHE A 21 -0.01 4.23 9.67
N HIS A 22 0.44 2.98 9.56
CA HIS A 22 0.41 2.22 8.32
C HIS A 22 -0.67 1.17 8.39
N GLY A 23 -1.34 0.95 7.26
CA GLY A 23 -2.25 -0.17 7.10
C GLY A 23 -1.47 -1.47 7.12
N ILE A 24 -1.83 -2.38 8.01
CA ILE A 24 -1.21 -3.70 8.17
C ILE A 24 -2.28 -4.74 7.90
N MET A 25 -1.97 -5.70 7.04
CA MET A 25 -2.87 -6.78 6.66
C MET A 25 -2.12 -8.10 6.60
N LEU A 26 -2.86 -9.18 6.86
CA LEU A 26 -2.43 -10.54 6.61
C LEU A 26 -3.29 -11.10 5.47
N ILE A 27 -2.64 -11.73 4.51
CA ILE A 27 -3.28 -12.23 3.28
C ILE A 27 -2.81 -13.66 3.05
N ASP A 28 -3.70 -14.56 2.65
CA ASP A 28 -3.38 -15.97 2.37
C ASP A 28 -2.91 -16.20 0.93
N ASN A 29 -2.51 -17.44 0.61
CA ASN A 29 -2.09 -17.86 -0.74
C ASN A 29 -3.14 -17.62 -1.83
N ASP A 30 -4.43 -17.65 -1.47
CA ASP A 30 -5.58 -17.42 -2.36
C ASP A 30 -5.92 -15.94 -2.50
N SER A 31 -5.05 -15.06 -1.99
CA SER A 31 -5.17 -13.61 -1.94
C SER A 31 -6.34 -13.08 -1.12
N ALA A 32 -6.91 -13.90 -0.22
CA ALA A 32 -7.96 -13.49 0.70
C ALA A 32 -7.39 -12.79 1.93
N PHE A 33 -8.06 -11.76 2.43
CA PHE A 33 -7.63 -11.09 3.65
C PHE A 33 -7.94 -11.98 4.86
N ALA A 34 -6.91 -12.29 5.62
CA ALA A 34 -7.01 -13.06 6.87
C ALA A 34 -7.05 -12.14 8.11
N ASP A 35 -6.45 -10.96 8.03
CA ASP A 35 -6.54 -9.94 9.08
C ASP A 35 -6.24 -8.53 8.52
N ALA A 36 -6.72 -7.51 9.23
CA ALA A 36 -6.45 -6.11 8.94
C ALA A 36 -6.49 -5.28 10.22
N ASN A 37 -5.55 -4.34 10.36
CA ASN A 37 -5.57 -3.35 11.43
C ASN A 37 -6.53 -2.18 11.11
N PRO A 38 -6.83 -1.31 12.09
CA PRO A 38 -7.74 -0.17 11.88
C PRO A 38 -7.28 0.78 10.76
N GLU A 39 -5.97 1.01 10.62
CA GLU A 39 -5.47 1.91 9.58
C GLU A 39 -5.63 1.34 8.16
N ALA A 40 -5.51 0.01 7.97
CA ALA A 40 -5.80 -0.62 6.69
C ALA A 40 -7.28 -0.43 6.31
N CYS A 41 -8.18 -0.61 7.29
CA CYS A 41 -9.61 -0.33 7.13
C CYS A 41 -9.85 1.13 6.73
N ASN A 42 -9.17 2.08 7.39
CA ASN A 42 -9.24 3.49 7.07
C ASN A 42 -8.74 3.82 5.65
N ILE A 43 -7.57 3.31 5.26
CA ILE A 43 -6.95 3.53 3.93
C ILE A 43 -7.80 2.93 2.81
N LEU A 44 -8.40 1.76 3.01
CA LEU A 44 -9.21 1.08 1.99
C LEU A 44 -10.68 1.50 2.03
N GLY A 45 -11.15 2.05 3.14
CA GLY A 45 -12.54 2.46 3.35
C GLY A 45 -13.52 1.32 3.61
N TYR A 46 -13.03 0.13 3.93
CA TYR A 46 -13.83 -1.05 4.28
C TYR A 46 -13.75 -1.30 5.80
N SER A 47 -14.79 -1.88 6.37
CA SER A 47 -14.70 -2.45 7.71
C SER A 47 -13.83 -3.71 7.71
N LYS A 48 -13.33 -4.10 8.88
CA LYS A 48 -12.56 -5.34 9.04
C LYS A 48 -13.34 -6.56 8.55
N ASP A 49 -14.61 -6.69 8.97
CA ASP A 49 -15.46 -7.81 8.59
C ASP A 49 -15.69 -7.88 7.07
N GLU A 50 -15.82 -6.74 6.40
CA GLU A 50 -15.90 -6.70 4.94
C GLU A 50 -14.60 -7.17 4.31
N LEU A 51 -13.45 -6.67 4.75
CA LEU A 51 -12.14 -7.08 4.22
C LEU A 51 -11.94 -8.60 4.36
N LEU A 52 -12.28 -9.18 5.50
CA LEU A 52 -12.15 -10.62 5.74
C LEU A 52 -13.00 -11.50 4.79
N ASN A 53 -13.97 -10.92 4.09
CA ASN A 53 -14.77 -11.60 3.07
C ASN A 53 -14.35 -11.26 1.63
N MET A 54 -13.22 -10.57 1.46
CA MET A 54 -12.72 -10.08 0.17
C MET A 54 -11.38 -10.72 -0.20
N LYS A 55 -11.00 -10.54 -1.47
CA LYS A 55 -9.68 -10.80 -2.01
C LYS A 55 -9.01 -9.51 -2.47
N VAL A 56 -7.69 -9.53 -2.59
CA VAL A 56 -6.90 -8.40 -3.13
C VAL A 56 -7.42 -7.95 -4.50
N GLU A 57 -7.92 -8.90 -5.30
CA GLU A 57 -8.49 -8.65 -6.63
C GLU A 57 -9.70 -7.71 -6.59
N ASP A 58 -10.50 -7.72 -5.51
CA ASP A 58 -11.71 -6.89 -5.37
C ASP A 58 -11.38 -5.39 -5.22
N ILE A 59 -10.19 -5.07 -4.72
CA ILE A 59 -9.70 -3.69 -4.56
C ILE A 59 -8.64 -3.32 -5.60
N ALA A 60 -8.25 -4.24 -6.47
CA ALA A 60 -7.25 -4.03 -7.50
C ALA A 60 -7.86 -3.54 -8.84
N PRO A 61 -7.07 -2.85 -9.69
CA PRO A 61 -7.54 -2.45 -11.01
C PRO A 61 -7.84 -3.67 -11.91
N HIS A 62 -9.12 -3.82 -12.27
CA HIS A 62 -9.61 -4.97 -13.03
C HIS A 62 -9.00 -5.08 -14.44
N SER A 63 -8.58 -3.95 -15.02
CA SER A 63 -7.92 -3.92 -16.33
C SER A 63 -6.57 -4.65 -16.35
N ASN A 64 -6.06 -5.10 -15.20
CA ASN A 64 -4.72 -5.65 -15.08
C ASN A 64 -4.64 -7.00 -14.35
N PHE A 65 -5.73 -7.78 -14.26
CA PHE A 65 -5.75 -9.05 -13.51
C PHE A 65 -4.61 -10.02 -13.88
N LYS A 66 -4.26 -10.13 -15.17
CA LYS A 66 -3.13 -11.00 -15.59
C LYS A 66 -1.80 -10.53 -15.02
N ALA A 67 -1.55 -9.22 -15.03
CA ALA A 67 -0.34 -8.66 -14.44
C ALA A 67 -0.38 -8.73 -12.91
N GLY A 68 -1.54 -8.54 -12.29
CA GLY A 68 -1.74 -8.71 -10.84
C GLY A 68 -1.41 -10.14 -10.39
N ARG A 69 -1.93 -11.16 -11.08
CA ARG A 69 -1.60 -12.56 -10.79
C ARG A 69 -0.11 -12.87 -10.98
N LYS A 70 0.52 -12.34 -12.04
CA LYS A 70 1.97 -12.49 -12.22
C LYS A 70 2.73 -11.83 -11.07
N LEU A 71 2.34 -10.62 -10.67
CA LEU A 71 2.96 -9.89 -9.58
C LEU A 71 2.83 -10.64 -8.25
N TRP A 72 1.67 -11.27 -8.02
CA TRP A 72 1.42 -12.12 -6.86
C TRP A 72 2.33 -13.35 -6.86
N GLN A 73 2.42 -14.07 -7.98
CA GLN A 73 3.32 -15.23 -8.07
C GLN A 73 4.79 -14.85 -7.92
N ASP A 74 5.23 -13.78 -8.58
CA ASP A 74 6.59 -13.24 -8.40
C ASP A 74 6.87 -12.89 -6.93
N PHE A 75 5.87 -12.43 -6.18
CA PHE A 75 5.98 -12.16 -4.75
C PHE A 75 6.14 -13.44 -3.93
N LEU A 76 5.30 -14.46 -4.18
CA LEU A 76 5.38 -15.74 -3.50
C LEU A 76 6.75 -16.40 -3.74
N ASP A 77 7.26 -16.36 -4.97
CA ASP A 77 8.56 -16.94 -5.34
C ASP A 77 9.75 -16.20 -4.69
N LYS A 78 9.70 -14.86 -4.65
CA LYS A 78 10.79 -14.04 -4.10
C LYS A 78 10.74 -13.94 -2.57
N GLY A 79 9.58 -14.17 -1.98
CA GLY A 79 9.31 -14.07 -0.54
C GLY A 79 9.25 -12.64 0.02
N LYS A 80 9.69 -11.63 -0.74
CA LYS A 80 9.61 -10.20 -0.35
C LYS A 80 9.38 -9.32 -1.56
N GLN A 81 8.58 -8.28 -1.39
CA GLN A 81 8.30 -7.30 -2.43
C GLN A 81 8.09 -5.92 -1.81
N LYS A 82 8.37 -4.86 -2.57
CA LYS A 82 7.96 -3.50 -2.24
C LYS A 82 7.73 -2.71 -3.50
N GLY A 83 6.95 -1.64 -3.41
CA GLY A 83 6.73 -0.75 -4.54
C GLY A 83 5.53 0.13 -4.31
N GLU A 84 4.93 0.54 -5.42
CA GLU A 84 3.71 1.32 -5.44
C GLU A 84 2.63 0.53 -6.18
N TYR A 85 1.40 0.63 -5.72
CA TYR A 85 0.27 -0.02 -6.37
C TYR A 85 -0.96 0.89 -6.35
N GLN A 86 -1.77 0.76 -7.39
CA GLN A 86 -3.04 1.49 -7.48
C GLN A 86 -4.14 0.60 -6.93
N LEU A 87 -4.99 1.15 -6.07
CA LEU A 87 -6.12 0.45 -5.47
C LEU A 87 -7.39 1.29 -5.59
N PHE A 88 -8.53 0.63 -5.41
CA PHE A 88 -9.84 1.27 -5.29
C PHE A 88 -10.35 1.12 -3.86
N ARG A 89 -10.71 2.25 -3.27
CA ARG A 89 -11.43 2.29 -2.01
C ARG A 89 -12.88 1.83 -2.19
N LYS A 90 -13.56 1.55 -1.08
CA LYS A 90 -15.00 1.23 -1.06
C LYS A 90 -15.88 2.28 -1.73
N ASP A 91 -15.53 3.55 -1.60
CA ASP A 91 -16.22 4.69 -2.24
C ASP A 91 -15.93 4.82 -3.75
N GLY A 92 -15.16 3.90 -4.32
CA GLY A 92 -14.73 3.91 -5.72
C GLY A 92 -13.56 4.87 -6.01
N LYS A 93 -13.07 5.61 -5.01
CA LYS A 93 -11.93 6.51 -5.19
C LYS A 93 -10.66 5.70 -5.44
N LYS A 94 -9.98 6.05 -6.52
CA LYS A 94 -8.64 5.53 -6.83
C LYS A 94 -7.60 6.15 -5.91
N ILE A 95 -6.80 5.31 -5.28
CA ILE A 95 -5.65 5.70 -4.46
C ILE A 95 -4.37 5.06 -4.99
N VAL A 96 -3.23 5.64 -4.63
CA VAL A 96 -1.91 5.04 -4.82
C VAL A 96 -1.35 4.73 -3.45
N VAL A 97 -1.00 3.46 -3.23
CA VAL A 97 -0.34 3.03 -2.00
C VAL A 97 1.12 2.72 -2.26
N GLY A 98 2.00 3.13 -1.35
CA GLY A 98 3.31 2.52 -1.20
C GLY A 98 3.15 1.27 -0.35
N TYR A 99 3.82 0.17 -0.71
CA TYR A 99 3.70 -1.09 0.03
C TYR A 99 5.04 -1.79 0.23
N VAL A 100 5.09 -2.58 1.30
CA VAL A 100 6.07 -3.63 1.55
C VAL A 100 5.31 -4.91 1.86
N ALA A 101 5.74 -6.03 1.29
CA ALA A 101 5.15 -7.34 1.45
C ALA A 101 6.22 -8.38 1.81
N ILE A 102 5.88 -9.29 2.74
CA ILE A 102 6.73 -10.41 3.16
C ILE A 102 5.88 -11.67 3.14
N ALA A 103 6.27 -12.68 2.36
CA ALA A 103 5.56 -13.93 2.28
C ALA A 103 5.92 -14.85 3.47
N ASN A 104 5.00 -15.75 3.83
CA ASN A 104 5.24 -16.83 4.79
C ASN A 104 5.77 -16.34 6.15
N VAL A 105 5.19 -15.25 6.68
CA VAL A 105 5.42 -14.82 8.07
C VAL A 105 4.85 -15.82 9.08
N SER A 106 3.88 -16.61 8.63
CA SER A 106 3.37 -17.86 9.18
C SER A 106 3.05 -18.77 7.98
N PRO A 107 2.93 -20.12 8.12
CA PRO A 107 2.55 -20.98 7.00
C PRO A 107 1.32 -20.44 6.27
N ASP A 108 1.45 -20.25 4.96
CA ASP A 108 0.43 -19.73 4.03
C ASP A 108 -0.11 -18.33 4.35
N LEU A 109 0.62 -17.54 5.15
CA LEU A 109 0.22 -16.20 5.56
C LEU A 109 1.28 -15.16 5.21
N HIS A 110 0.85 -14.10 4.56
CA HIS A 110 1.70 -13.04 4.02
C HIS A 110 1.40 -11.71 4.70
N LEU A 111 2.44 -10.99 5.11
CA LEU A 111 2.32 -9.66 5.69
C LEU A 111 2.37 -8.59 4.60
N PHE A 112 1.39 -7.69 4.62
CA PHE A 112 1.38 -6.47 3.81
C PHE A 112 1.32 -5.25 4.71
N VAL A 113 2.19 -4.29 4.44
CA VAL A 113 2.19 -2.97 5.08
C VAL A 113 2.03 -1.92 3.98
N ILE A 114 1.00 -1.09 4.08
CA ILE A 114 0.62 -0.09 3.09
C ILE A 114 0.55 1.31 3.70
N ASN A 115 0.82 2.32 2.87
CA ASN A 115 0.59 3.73 3.17
C ASN A 115 -0.05 4.43 1.97
N ASP A 116 -1.05 5.28 2.20
CA ASP A 116 -1.64 6.10 1.14
C ASP A 116 -0.67 7.25 0.77
N ILE A 117 -0.11 7.18 -0.44
CA ILE A 117 0.82 8.17 -0.99
C ILE A 117 0.16 9.04 -2.06
N THR A 118 -1.18 9.02 -2.18
CA THR A 118 -1.92 9.73 -3.22
C THR A 118 -1.67 11.23 -3.19
N LYS A 119 -1.62 11.84 -1.99
CA LYS A 119 -1.33 13.27 -1.83
C LYS A 119 0.08 13.62 -2.31
N ASN A 120 1.07 12.81 -1.92
CA ASN A 120 2.47 13.00 -2.33
C ASN A 120 2.62 12.93 -3.85
N LYS A 121 2.01 11.92 -4.48
CA LYS A 121 2.04 11.77 -5.95
C LYS A 121 1.35 12.93 -6.67
N LYS A 122 0.26 13.45 -6.11
CA LYS A 122 -0.40 14.63 -6.67
C LYS A 122 0.50 15.86 -6.58
N ALA A 123 1.11 16.10 -5.42
CA ALA A 123 2.02 17.22 -5.23
C ALA A 123 3.25 17.15 -6.16
N GLU A 124 3.87 15.98 -6.30
CA GLU A 124 5.00 15.76 -7.23
C GLU A 124 4.59 16.03 -8.68
N LYS A 125 3.40 15.58 -9.08
CA LYS A 125 2.89 15.80 -10.44
C LYS A 125 2.59 17.27 -10.71
N ASP A 126 1.94 17.95 -9.76
CA ASP A 126 1.59 19.36 -9.88
C ASP A 126 2.85 20.24 -9.93
N LEU A 127 3.87 19.90 -9.12
CA LEU A 127 5.19 20.56 -9.17
C LEU A 127 5.86 20.37 -10.53
N ARG A 128 5.99 19.12 -11.01
CA ARG A 128 6.61 18.83 -12.30
C ARG A 128 5.91 19.55 -13.45
N PHE A 129 4.57 19.58 -13.45
CA PHE A 129 3.81 20.29 -14.48
C PHE A 129 4.05 21.81 -14.43
N SER A 130 4.21 22.38 -13.23
CA SER A 130 4.56 23.79 -13.07
C SER A 130 5.97 24.09 -13.61
N GLU A 131 6.95 23.22 -13.34
CA GLU A 131 8.32 23.36 -13.84
C GLU A 131 8.39 23.24 -15.36
N GLU A 132 7.74 22.24 -15.96
CA GLU A 132 7.65 22.06 -17.41
C GLU A 132 7.03 23.29 -18.10
N ARG A 133 5.95 23.86 -17.53
CA ARG A 133 5.35 25.09 -18.04
C ARG A 133 6.27 26.29 -17.92
N TYR A 134 6.99 26.43 -16.81
CA TYR A 134 7.95 27.52 -16.63
C TYR A 134 9.09 27.43 -17.64
N HIS A 135 9.66 26.23 -17.84
CA HIS A 135 10.71 26.00 -18.82
C HIS A 135 10.28 26.32 -20.25
N ALA A 136 9.07 25.93 -20.65
CA ALA A 136 8.53 26.23 -21.98
C ALA A 136 8.41 27.75 -22.22
N ILE A 137 7.93 28.52 -21.23
CA ILE A 137 7.80 29.98 -21.33
C ILE A 137 9.16 30.67 -21.44
N VAL A 138 10.14 30.25 -20.62
CA VAL A 138 11.48 30.85 -20.64
C VAL A 138 12.22 30.55 -21.94
N GLN A 139 12.10 29.34 -22.48
CA GLN A 139 12.73 28.98 -23.77
C GLN A 139 12.17 29.82 -24.93
N ASP A 140 10.84 29.97 -25.01
CA ASP A 140 10.18 30.80 -26.04
C ASP A 140 10.67 32.26 -26.01
N GLN A 141 10.85 32.83 -24.82
CA GLN A 141 11.38 34.20 -24.67
C GLN A 141 12.87 34.33 -25.01
N THR A 142 13.65 33.25 -24.88
CA THR A 142 15.09 33.28 -25.18
C THR A 142 15.36 33.14 -26.68
N GLU A 143 14.43 32.57 -27.46
CA GLU A 143 14.50 32.51 -28.93
C GLU A 143 14.09 33.82 -29.62
N LEU A 144 13.49 34.76 -28.87
CA LEU A 144 13.03 36.07 -29.34
C LEU A 144 14.09 37.19 -29.16
N ILE A 145 15.29 36.88 -28.67
CA ILE A 145 16.43 37.80 -28.50
C ILE A 145 17.55 37.39 -29.45
#